data_AF-A0A845R6B4-F1
#
_entry.id   AF-A0A845R6B4-F1
#
_cell.length_a   1.000
_cell.length_b   1.000
_cell.length_c   1.000
_cell.angle_alpha   90.00
_cell.angle_beta   90.00
_cell.angle_gamma   90.00
#
_symmetry.space_group_name_H-M   'P 1'
#
loop_
_entity.id
_entity.type
_entity.pdbx_description
1 polymer ?
#
loop_
_entity_poly.entity_id
_entity_poly.type
_entity_poly.pdbx_seq_one_letter_code
_entity_poly.pdbx_strand_id
1 'polypeptide(L)'
;MDIIFDPRAGQISPIRTARFAAPEKKADQTPEQSQDRLELSSKGRQAAAEAPGPDQIWVNMTRDELMSMVREQLGEQKLEVNWNATVDPDGQIWCKSYFDSYISQITEFRDAAEGAIKDYYAGAFQEALNSPLGRDLPSQLNFIAAKYQCSWSGYFDAGMPAGERQWTYTQVRAMLTGSGLRLNDPYALKDIHVPTVEETSKIARQAANDKINELVRQAKEASGISN
;
A
#
# COMPACT_ATOMS: atom_id res chain seq x y z
N MET A 1 10.23 28.80 28.67
CA MET A 1 11.19 28.04 27.86
C MET A 1 10.76 28.21 26.43
N ASP A 2 11.41 29.15 25.73
CA ASP A 2 11.10 29.47 24.34
C ASP A 2 11.84 28.50 23.42
N ILE A 3 11.08 27.76 22.62
CA ILE A 3 11.64 26.85 21.62
C ILE A 3 11.91 27.68 20.37
N ILE A 4 13.18 28.02 20.17
CA ILE A 4 13.67 28.62 18.93
C ILE A 4 13.72 27.51 17.89
N PHE A 5 12.84 27.57 16.90
CA PHE A 5 12.93 26.72 15.72
C PHE A 5 14.03 27.24 14.79
N ASP A 6 14.98 26.37 14.44
CA ASP A 6 15.97 26.63 13.41
C ASP A 6 15.25 26.87 12.06
N PRO A 7 15.38 28.05 11.43
CA PRO A 7 14.70 28.37 10.18
C PRO A 7 15.22 27.58 8.97
N ARG A 8 16.17 26.65 9.14
CA ARG A 8 16.65 25.74 8.08
C ARG A 8 15.92 24.40 8.02
N ALA A 9 15.03 24.09 8.95
CA ALA A 9 14.33 22.80 8.98
C ALA A 9 13.20 22.65 7.93
N GLY A 10 12.99 23.66 7.06
CA GLY A 10 11.93 23.69 6.06
C GLY A 10 12.38 23.62 4.59
N GLN A 11 13.61 23.17 4.29
CA GLN A 11 14.06 23.03 2.91
C GLN A 11 13.96 21.60 2.41
N ILE A 12 12.83 21.29 1.77
CA ILE A 12 12.72 20.14 0.87
C ILE A 12 13.60 20.45 -0.33
N SER A 13 14.73 19.76 -0.47
CA SER A 13 15.58 19.87 -1.65
C SER A 13 14.82 19.29 -2.85
N PRO A 14 14.75 19.98 -4.01
CA PRO A 14 14.26 19.37 -5.23
C PRO A 14 15.17 18.20 -5.59
N ILE A 15 14.55 17.07 -5.96
CA ILE A 15 15.24 15.87 -6.43
C ILE A 15 16.21 16.28 -7.54
N ARG A 16 17.51 16.06 -7.31
CA ARG A 16 18.53 16.21 -8.35
C ARG A 16 18.15 15.28 -9.51
N THR A 17 17.90 15.87 -10.67
CA THR A 17 17.92 15.16 -11.95
C THR A 17 19.21 14.36 -12.05
N ALA A 18 19.08 13.06 -12.31
CA ALA A 18 20.21 12.18 -12.55
C ALA A 18 21.06 12.78 -13.68
N ARG A 19 22.26 13.25 -13.34
CA ARG A 19 23.30 13.50 -14.34
C ARG A 19 23.82 12.14 -14.76
N PHE A 20 23.68 11.81 -16.05
CA PHE A 20 24.42 10.72 -16.65
C PHE A 20 25.90 10.89 -16.35
N ALA A 21 26.56 9.80 -15.97
CA ALA A 21 27.99 9.78 -15.72
C ALA A 21 28.73 10.32 -16.96
N ALA A 22 29.64 11.26 -16.75
CA ALA A 22 30.55 11.69 -17.80
C ALA A 22 31.40 10.48 -18.22
N PRO A 23 31.58 10.22 -19.53
CA PRO A 23 32.37 9.10 -19.98
C PRO A 23 33.83 9.30 -19.55
N GLU A 24 34.42 8.26 -18.96
CA GLU A 24 35.86 8.20 -18.73
C GLU A 24 36.59 8.38 -20.06
N LYS A 25 37.56 9.30 -20.10
CA LYS A 25 38.53 9.37 -21.19
C LYS A 25 39.41 8.12 -21.15
N LYS A 26 39.10 7.13 -22.00
CA LYS A 26 40.08 6.19 -22.51
C LYS A 26 40.04 6.17 -24.04
N ALA A 27 41.24 6.08 -24.58
CA ALA A 27 41.63 6.45 -25.93
C ALA A 27 41.08 5.51 -27.02
N ASP A 28 40.89 6.11 -28.20
CA ASP A 28 40.85 5.54 -29.55
C ASP A 28 40.46 4.08 -29.68
N GLN A 29 39.15 3.81 -29.87
CA GLN A 29 38.69 2.76 -30.78
C GLN A 29 37.45 3.24 -31.54
N THR A 30 37.55 3.17 -32.86
CA THR A 30 36.57 3.52 -33.89
C THR A 30 35.21 2.84 -33.65
N PRO A 31 34.07 3.53 -33.81
CA PRO A 31 32.78 2.90 -33.66
C PRO A 31 32.46 2.06 -34.90
N GLU A 32 32.44 0.73 -34.75
CA GLU A 32 31.66 -0.13 -35.64
C GLU A 32 30.18 0.25 -35.53
N GLN A 33 29.62 0.75 -36.63
CA GLN A 33 28.20 1.00 -36.79
C GLN A 33 27.41 -0.30 -36.65
N SER A 34 26.61 -0.45 -35.59
CA SER A 34 25.52 -1.43 -35.59
C SER A 34 24.53 -1.05 -36.70
N GLN A 35 24.45 -1.86 -37.75
CA GLN A 35 23.54 -1.66 -38.89
C GLN A 35 22.13 -2.20 -38.60
N ASP A 36 21.48 -1.77 -37.52
CA ASP A 36 20.04 -1.92 -37.42
C ASP A 36 19.38 -0.84 -38.30
N ARG A 37 19.19 -1.21 -39.57
CA ARG A 37 18.57 -0.36 -40.58
C ARG A 37 17.06 -0.52 -40.49
N LEU A 38 16.39 0.46 -39.90
CA LEU A 38 14.94 0.60 -39.93
C LEU A 38 14.49 0.84 -41.39
N GLU A 39 13.96 -0.20 -42.03
CA GLU A 39 13.32 -0.14 -43.36
C GLU A 39 11.91 0.47 -43.21
N LEU A 40 11.82 1.79 -43.16
CA LEU A 40 10.54 2.48 -43.29
C LEU A 40 10.01 2.30 -44.72
N SER A 41 8.75 1.87 -44.86
CA SER A 41 8.11 1.74 -46.17
C SER A 41 8.16 3.08 -46.93
N SER A 42 8.21 3.04 -48.26
CA SER A 42 8.23 4.25 -49.10
C SER A 42 7.07 5.20 -48.77
N LYS A 43 5.90 4.63 -48.43
CA LYS A 43 4.70 5.35 -47.99
C LYS A 43 4.89 6.04 -46.63
N GLY A 44 5.56 5.38 -45.69
CA GLY A 44 5.89 5.97 -44.37
C GLY A 44 6.94 7.08 -44.46
N ARG A 45 7.93 6.94 -45.36
CA ARG A 45 8.91 8.00 -45.64
C ARG A 45 8.29 9.23 -46.29
N GLN A 46 7.35 9.02 -47.21
CA GLN A 46 6.65 10.12 -47.86
C GLN A 46 5.71 10.86 -46.88
N ALA A 47 4.97 10.13 -46.05
CA ALA A 47 4.14 10.73 -44.99
C ALA A 47 4.96 11.51 -43.94
N ALA A 48 6.16 11.03 -43.59
CA ALA A 48 7.05 11.73 -42.65
C ALA A 48 7.77 12.94 -43.27
N ALA A 49 7.96 12.96 -44.60
CA ALA A 49 8.54 14.09 -45.32
C ALA A 49 7.51 15.17 -45.67
N GLU A 50 6.24 14.80 -45.84
CA GLU A 50 5.10 15.71 -46.01
C GLU A 50 4.57 16.25 -44.68
N ALA A 51 4.88 15.59 -43.56
CA ALA A 51 4.67 16.14 -42.23
C ALA A 51 5.61 17.33 -42.03
N PRO A 52 5.11 18.52 -41.63
CA PRO A 52 5.97 19.61 -41.19
C PRO A 52 6.93 19.04 -40.14
N GLY A 53 8.23 19.27 -40.31
CA GLY A 53 9.23 18.84 -39.34
C GLY A 53 8.87 19.32 -37.93
N PRO A 54 9.48 18.76 -36.87
CA PRO A 54 9.27 19.20 -35.49
C PRO A 54 9.93 20.56 -35.27
N ASP A 55 9.55 21.54 -36.07
CA ASP A 55 9.79 22.94 -35.83
C ASP A 55 8.94 23.31 -34.62
N GLN A 56 9.58 23.95 -33.65
CA GLN A 56 9.08 24.34 -32.34
C GLN A 56 7.94 25.38 -32.37
N ILE A 57 7.11 25.35 -33.42
CA ILE A 57 5.98 26.25 -33.67
C ILE A 57 4.95 26.17 -32.52
N TRP A 58 4.81 24.98 -31.92
CA TRP A 58 3.89 24.70 -30.81
C TRP A 58 4.24 25.45 -29.52
N VAL A 59 5.49 25.90 -29.35
CA VAL A 59 5.99 26.53 -28.12
C VAL A 59 5.56 27.99 -28.02
N ASN A 60 5.23 28.63 -29.16
CA ASN A 60 4.80 30.03 -29.23
C ASN A 60 3.31 30.20 -29.61
N MET A 61 2.60 29.10 -29.82
CA MET A 61 1.16 29.14 -30.13
C MET A 61 0.33 29.43 -28.89
N THR A 62 -0.73 30.19 -29.07
CA THR A 62 -1.77 30.33 -28.05
C THR A 62 -2.54 29.02 -27.89
N ARG A 63 -3.15 28.81 -26.71
CA ARG A 63 -4.00 27.63 -26.45
C ARG A 63 -5.04 27.44 -27.56
N ASP A 64 -5.60 28.53 -28.08
CA ASP A 64 -6.64 28.47 -29.10
C ASP A 64 -6.10 28.08 -30.48
N GLU A 65 -4.90 28.51 -30.87
CA GLU A 65 -4.23 28.06 -32.10
C GLU A 65 -3.82 26.59 -32.02
N LEU A 66 -3.26 26.17 -30.88
CA LEU A 66 -2.96 24.77 -30.60
C LEU A 66 -4.22 23.91 -30.71
N MET A 67 -5.32 24.32 -30.05
CA MET A 67 -6.57 23.59 -30.09
C MET A 67 -7.23 23.60 -31.47
N SER A 68 -7.01 24.64 -32.28
CA SER A 68 -7.51 24.69 -33.66
C SER A 68 -6.75 23.75 -34.57
N MET A 69 -5.42 23.72 -34.46
CA MET A 69 -4.58 22.79 -35.21
C MET A 69 -4.82 21.33 -34.81
N VAL A 70 -5.02 21.07 -33.52
CA VAL A 70 -5.43 19.76 -33.00
C VAL A 70 -6.79 19.35 -33.57
N ARG A 71 -7.78 20.26 -33.64
CA ARG A 71 -9.10 19.98 -34.26
C ARG A 71 -8.98 19.70 -35.75
N GLU A 72 -8.13 20.43 -36.46
CA GLU A 72 -7.91 20.27 -37.89
C GLU A 72 -7.19 18.95 -38.21
N GLN A 73 -6.20 18.55 -37.40
CA GLN A 73 -5.51 17.26 -37.51
C GLN A 73 -6.37 16.06 -37.11
N LEU A 74 -7.27 16.22 -36.12
CA LEU A 74 -8.19 15.15 -35.71
C LEU A 74 -9.37 14.97 -36.67
N GLY A 75 -9.74 16.00 -37.46
CA GLY A 75 -10.89 15.94 -38.36
C GLY A 75 -12.19 15.54 -37.65
N GLU A 76 -13.07 14.78 -38.32
CA GLU A 76 -14.30 14.20 -37.73
C GLU A 76 -14.05 12.91 -36.90
N GLN A 77 -12.80 12.61 -36.50
CA GLN A 77 -12.55 11.41 -35.69
C GLN A 77 -13.19 11.57 -34.31
N LYS A 78 -14.34 10.91 -34.13
CA LYS A 78 -14.95 10.70 -32.82
C LYS A 78 -14.03 9.79 -32.01
N LEU A 79 -13.07 10.38 -31.31
CA LEU A 79 -12.27 9.65 -30.33
C LEU A 79 -13.20 9.07 -29.27
N GLU A 80 -13.03 7.78 -28.96
CA GLU A 80 -13.75 7.16 -27.86
C GLU A 80 -13.38 7.88 -26.55
N VAL A 81 -14.40 8.30 -25.81
CA VAL A 81 -14.20 8.95 -24.51
C VAL A 81 -13.60 7.93 -23.56
N ASN A 82 -12.38 8.20 -23.09
CA ASN A 82 -11.81 7.47 -21.98
C ASN A 82 -12.54 7.90 -20.69
N TRP A 83 -13.61 7.18 -20.38
CA TRP A 83 -14.44 7.46 -19.21
C TRP A 83 -13.67 7.33 -17.90
N ASN A 84 -12.70 6.42 -17.82
CA ASN A 84 -11.86 6.28 -16.62
C ASN A 84 -11.04 7.56 -16.38
N ALA A 85 -10.40 8.10 -17.43
CA ALA A 85 -9.66 9.37 -17.34
C ALA A 85 -10.58 10.59 -17.16
N THR A 86 -11.87 10.46 -17.48
CA THR A 86 -12.87 11.52 -17.22
C THR A 86 -13.25 11.56 -15.74
N VAL A 87 -13.42 10.40 -15.10
CA VAL A 87 -13.83 10.32 -13.70
C VAL A 87 -12.67 10.34 -12.71
N ASP A 88 -11.49 9.90 -13.13
CA ASP A 88 -10.28 9.83 -12.30
C ASP A 88 -9.03 10.21 -13.14
N PRO A 89 -8.90 11.50 -13.52
CA PRO A 89 -7.84 11.96 -14.43
C PRO A 89 -6.42 11.81 -13.85
N ASP A 90 -6.29 11.82 -12.53
CA ASP A 90 -5.02 11.73 -11.81
C ASP A 90 -4.83 10.37 -11.08
N GLY A 91 -5.80 9.46 -11.18
CA GLY A 91 -5.75 8.14 -10.56
C GLY A 91 -5.94 8.16 -9.04
N GLN A 92 -6.20 9.32 -8.43
CA GLN A 92 -6.28 9.44 -6.98
C GLN A 92 -7.50 8.72 -6.41
N ILE A 93 -8.61 8.67 -7.13
CA ILE A 93 -9.83 8.00 -6.67
C ILE A 93 -9.59 6.50 -6.59
N TRP A 94 -9.01 5.91 -7.64
CA TRP A 94 -8.66 4.50 -7.64
C TRP A 94 -7.65 4.18 -6.52
N CYS A 95 -6.58 4.98 -6.40
CA CYS A 95 -5.54 4.76 -5.38
C CYS A 95 -6.12 4.83 -3.96
N LYS A 96 -6.93 5.85 -3.67
CA LYS A 96 -7.58 6.00 -2.37
C LYS A 96 -8.49 4.82 -2.08
N SER A 97 -9.34 4.44 -3.04
CA SER A 97 -10.29 3.32 -2.87
C SER A 97 -9.57 1.99 -2.62
N TYR A 98 -8.44 1.78 -3.29
CA TYR A 98 -7.57 0.62 -3.06
C TYR A 98 -7.05 0.61 -1.62
N PHE A 99 -6.42 1.69 -1.15
CA PHE A 99 -5.84 1.73 0.19
C PHE A 99 -6.89 1.72 1.29
N ASP A 100 -8.03 2.40 1.12
CA ASP A 100 -9.15 2.36 2.05
C ASP A 100 -9.64 0.92 2.24
N SER A 101 -9.83 0.18 1.15
CA SER A 101 -10.21 -1.24 1.20
C SER A 101 -9.12 -2.13 1.81
N TYR A 102 -7.85 -1.88 1.48
CA TYR A 102 -6.72 -2.65 1.99
C TYR A 102 -6.56 -2.48 3.52
N ILE A 103 -6.65 -1.23 3.99
CA ILE A 103 -6.55 -0.89 5.42
C ILE A 103 -7.76 -1.43 6.19
N SER A 104 -8.97 -1.36 5.64
CA SER A 104 -10.17 -1.92 6.27
C SER A 104 -9.99 -3.40 6.56
N GLN A 105 -9.57 -4.17 5.54
CA GLN A 105 -9.36 -5.62 5.69
C GLN A 105 -8.32 -5.97 6.77
N ILE A 106 -7.20 -5.23 6.81
CA ILE A 106 -6.16 -5.46 7.83
C ILE A 106 -6.66 -5.09 9.22
N THR A 107 -7.44 -4.01 9.34
CA THR A 107 -8.00 -3.56 10.61
C THR A 107 -9.03 -4.56 11.13
N GLU A 108 -9.93 -5.03 10.28
CA GLU A 108 -10.92 -6.06 10.60
C GLU A 108 -10.25 -7.36 11.03
N PHE A 109 -9.23 -7.82 10.29
CA PHE A 109 -8.46 -9.00 10.67
C PHE A 109 -7.76 -8.80 12.02
N ARG A 110 -7.13 -7.64 12.24
CA ARG A 110 -6.48 -7.32 13.50
C ARG A 110 -7.46 -7.39 14.66
N ASP A 111 -8.62 -6.76 14.53
CA ASP A 111 -9.64 -6.71 15.58
C ASP A 111 -10.19 -8.11 15.88
N ALA A 112 -10.44 -8.92 14.84
CA ALA A 112 -10.84 -10.31 15.00
C ALA A 112 -9.77 -11.16 15.70
N ALA A 113 -8.51 -11.02 15.29
CA ALA A 113 -7.39 -11.74 15.90
C ALA A 113 -7.17 -11.32 17.37
N GLU A 114 -7.22 -10.02 17.66
CA GLU A 114 -7.15 -9.51 19.03
C GLU A 114 -8.30 -10.04 19.90
N GLY A 115 -9.53 -10.06 19.37
CA GLY A 115 -10.70 -10.63 20.04
C GLY A 115 -10.50 -12.10 20.37
N ALA A 116 -10.12 -12.91 19.37
CA ALA A 116 -9.90 -14.34 19.55
C ALA A 116 -8.78 -14.65 20.56
N ILE A 117 -7.69 -13.87 20.56
CA ILE A 117 -6.62 -14.01 21.55
C ILE A 117 -7.15 -13.70 22.96
N LYS A 118 -7.91 -12.61 23.14
CA LYS A 118 -8.48 -12.24 24.44
C LYS A 118 -9.43 -13.32 24.94
N ASP A 119 -10.27 -13.86 24.07
CA ASP A 119 -11.23 -14.90 24.42
C ASP A 119 -10.53 -16.22 24.80
N TYR A 120 -9.53 -16.63 24.01
CA TYR A 120 -8.76 -17.86 24.27
C TYR A 120 -8.07 -17.82 25.66
N TYR A 121 -7.45 -16.69 26.01
CA TYR A 121 -6.72 -16.53 27.27
C TYR A 121 -7.54 -15.89 28.39
N ALA A 122 -8.84 -15.68 28.22
CA ALA A 122 -9.69 -15.01 29.21
C ALA A 122 -9.62 -15.70 30.57
N GLY A 123 -9.65 -17.04 30.60
CA GLY A 123 -9.55 -17.82 31.83
C GLY A 123 -8.21 -17.60 32.56
N ALA A 124 -7.10 -17.71 31.84
CA ALA A 124 -5.76 -17.50 32.39
C ALA A 124 -5.56 -16.04 32.87
N PHE A 125 -6.14 -15.07 32.16
CA PHE A 125 -6.13 -13.67 32.56
C PHE A 125 -6.94 -13.44 33.84
N GLN A 126 -8.14 -14.01 33.94
CA GLN A 126 -8.95 -13.92 35.16
C GLN A 126 -8.26 -14.60 36.34
N GLU A 127 -7.61 -15.75 36.14
CA GLU A 127 -6.82 -16.40 37.18
C GLU A 127 -5.68 -15.47 37.65
N ALA A 128 -4.98 -14.82 36.73
CA ALA A 128 -3.92 -13.87 37.06
C ALA A 128 -4.45 -12.67 37.86
N LEU A 129 -5.59 -12.08 37.47
CA LEU A 129 -6.24 -11.01 38.24
C LEU A 129 -6.65 -11.45 39.66
N ASN A 130 -6.92 -12.76 39.83
CA ASN A 130 -7.24 -13.42 41.08
C ASN A 130 -6.05 -14.14 41.72
N SER A 131 -4.83 -13.69 41.42
CA SER A 131 -3.60 -14.34 41.87
C SER A 131 -3.56 -14.57 43.39
N PRO A 132 -3.11 -15.76 43.83
CA PRO A 132 -2.90 -16.09 45.24
C PRO A 132 -1.72 -15.31 45.85
N LEU A 133 -0.85 -14.72 45.03
CA LEU A 133 0.28 -13.92 45.49
C LEU A 133 -0.10 -12.47 45.81
N GLY A 134 -1.28 -12.02 45.40
CA GLY A 134 -1.74 -10.64 45.59
C GLY A 134 -2.52 -10.09 44.40
N ARG A 135 -3.16 -8.94 44.60
CA ARG A 135 -4.00 -8.25 43.59
C ARG A 135 -3.29 -7.12 42.87
N ASP A 136 -2.09 -6.77 43.27
CA ASP A 136 -1.24 -5.78 42.60
C ASP A 136 -0.55 -6.36 41.37
N LEU A 137 -0.21 -5.50 40.40
CA LEU A 137 0.41 -5.91 39.14
C LEU A 137 1.70 -6.74 39.34
N PRO A 138 2.67 -6.38 40.21
CA PRO A 138 3.82 -7.23 40.50
C PRO A 138 3.46 -8.65 40.94
N SER A 139 2.49 -8.81 41.85
CA SER A 139 2.02 -10.13 42.31
C SER A 139 1.37 -10.95 41.20
N GLN A 140 0.60 -10.32 40.32
CA GLN A 140 -0.02 -10.96 39.16
C GLN A 140 1.05 -11.41 38.14
N LEU A 141 2.04 -10.57 37.87
CA LEU A 141 3.16 -10.88 36.98
C LEU A 141 4.03 -12.02 37.52
N ASN A 142 4.34 -12.00 38.81
CA ASN A 142 5.08 -13.07 39.47
C ASN A 142 4.32 -14.39 39.43
N PHE A 143 2.99 -14.36 39.58
CA PHE A 143 2.16 -15.55 39.52
C PHE A 143 2.17 -16.19 38.12
N ILE A 144 1.98 -15.40 37.06
CA ILE A 144 2.02 -15.97 35.69
C ILE A 144 3.42 -16.46 35.30
N ALA A 145 4.49 -15.82 35.80
CA ALA A 145 5.86 -16.32 35.61
C ALA A 145 6.07 -17.65 36.34
N ALA A 146 5.63 -17.72 37.61
CA ALA A 146 5.66 -18.93 38.40
C ALA A 146 4.90 -20.10 37.75
N LYS A 147 3.72 -19.83 37.19
CA LYS A 147 2.85 -20.84 36.58
C LYS A 147 3.35 -21.35 35.23
N TYR A 148 3.84 -20.45 34.36
CA TYR A 148 4.12 -20.80 32.97
C TYR A 148 5.62 -20.90 32.62
N GLN A 149 6.52 -20.33 33.41
CA GLN A 149 7.96 -20.29 33.11
C GLN A 149 8.83 -21.04 34.11
N CYS A 150 8.40 -21.19 35.36
CA CYS A 150 9.23 -21.72 36.43
C CYS A 150 8.86 -23.16 36.81
N SER A 151 9.54 -24.15 36.23
CA SER A 151 9.26 -25.58 36.48
C SER A 151 9.42 -26.04 37.94
N TRP A 152 10.17 -25.28 38.74
CA TRP A 152 10.38 -25.53 40.16
C TRP A 152 9.28 -24.93 41.06
N SER A 153 8.35 -24.15 40.51
CA SER A 153 7.28 -23.53 41.28
C SER A 153 6.14 -24.52 41.57
N GLY A 154 5.55 -24.44 42.76
CA GLY A 154 4.33 -25.20 43.09
C GLY A 154 3.11 -24.81 42.27
N TYR A 155 3.15 -23.66 41.57
CA TYR A 155 2.11 -23.22 40.64
C TYR A 155 2.33 -23.70 39.20
N PHE A 156 3.46 -24.36 38.91
CA PHE A 156 3.83 -24.67 37.54
C PHE A 156 2.83 -25.60 36.86
N ASP A 157 2.30 -25.17 35.72
CA ASP A 157 1.32 -25.94 34.96
C ASP A 157 2.01 -26.95 34.04
N ALA A 158 2.44 -28.08 34.61
CA ALA A 158 3.07 -29.14 33.84
C ALA A 158 2.14 -29.80 32.79
N GLY A 159 0.81 -29.65 32.94
CA GLY A 159 -0.19 -30.26 32.06
C GLY A 159 -0.33 -29.54 30.71
N MET A 160 0.00 -28.25 30.65
CA MET A 160 0.01 -27.48 29.42
C MET A 160 1.29 -27.75 28.59
N PRO A 161 1.23 -27.92 27.26
CA PRO A 161 2.42 -28.03 26.42
C PRO A 161 3.37 -26.83 26.57
N ALA A 162 4.68 -27.05 26.45
CA ALA A 162 5.67 -25.99 26.68
C ALA A 162 5.49 -24.77 25.77
N GLY A 163 5.12 -24.99 24.50
CA GLY A 163 4.84 -23.90 23.56
C GLY A 163 3.59 -23.10 23.97
N GLU A 164 2.52 -23.78 24.35
CA GLU A 164 1.27 -23.14 24.78
C GLU A 164 1.46 -22.36 26.09
N ARG A 165 2.28 -22.86 27.02
CA ARG A 165 2.66 -22.12 28.24
C ARG A 165 3.37 -20.82 27.90
N GLN A 166 4.33 -20.85 26.98
CA GLN A 166 5.07 -19.66 26.59
C GLN A 166 4.13 -18.60 25.99
N TRP A 167 3.21 -19.02 25.11
CA TRP A 167 2.20 -18.13 24.54
C TRP A 167 1.24 -17.59 25.59
N THR A 168 0.73 -18.45 26.48
CA THR A 168 -0.12 -18.04 27.61
C THR A 168 0.57 -16.97 28.45
N TYR A 169 1.83 -17.17 28.83
CA TYR A 169 2.61 -16.16 29.55
C TYR A 169 2.68 -14.84 28.78
N THR A 170 3.06 -14.90 27.49
CA THR A 170 3.25 -13.71 26.67
C THR A 170 1.96 -12.89 26.54
N GLN A 171 0.83 -13.55 26.24
CA GLN A 171 -0.43 -12.88 25.98
C GLN A 171 -1.07 -12.37 27.27
N VAL A 172 -1.05 -13.17 28.35
CA VAL A 172 -1.58 -12.73 29.65
C VAL A 172 -0.75 -11.58 30.22
N ARG A 173 0.59 -11.63 30.11
CA ARG A 173 1.44 -10.49 30.47
C ARG A 173 1.09 -9.24 29.67
N ALA A 174 0.82 -9.38 28.37
CA ALA A 174 0.43 -8.27 27.52
C ALA A 174 -0.89 -7.63 28.00
N MET A 175 -1.91 -8.45 28.28
CA MET A 175 -3.18 -7.98 28.83
C MET A 175 -3.03 -7.28 30.19
N LEU A 176 -2.23 -7.83 31.11
CA LEU A 176 -2.01 -7.23 32.44
C LEU A 176 -1.28 -5.88 32.38
N THR A 177 -0.36 -5.74 31.43
CA THR A 177 0.47 -4.52 31.29
C THR A 177 -0.12 -3.50 30.33
N GLY A 178 -1.22 -3.82 29.64
CA GLY A 178 -1.76 -3.01 28.55
C GLY A 178 -0.81 -2.90 27.35
N SER A 179 0.14 -3.83 27.20
CA SER A 179 1.01 -3.88 26.03
C SER A 179 0.31 -4.63 24.87
N GLY A 180 0.75 -4.37 23.65
CA GLY A 180 0.14 -4.94 22.45
C GLY A 180 0.20 -6.47 22.42
N LEU A 181 -0.92 -7.10 22.07
CA LEU A 181 -1.02 -8.54 21.86
C LEU A 181 -0.19 -9.00 20.67
N ARG A 182 0.32 -10.22 20.72
CA ARG A 182 1.06 -10.84 19.62
C ARG A 182 0.07 -11.54 18.69
N LEU A 183 -0.06 -11.05 17.47
CA LEU A 183 -1.06 -11.52 16.47
C LEU A 183 -0.60 -12.75 15.67
N ASN A 184 0.45 -13.44 16.11
CA ASN A 184 0.99 -14.63 15.47
C ASN A 184 0.92 -15.86 16.40
N ASP A 185 -0.05 -15.85 17.32
CA ASP A 185 -0.30 -16.93 18.27
C ASP A 185 -0.93 -18.15 17.60
N PRO A 186 -0.22 -19.28 17.47
CA PRO A 186 -0.71 -20.44 16.74
C PRO A 186 -1.79 -21.23 17.50
N TYR A 187 -2.00 -20.98 18.80
CA TYR A 187 -3.00 -21.67 19.61
C TYR A 187 -4.33 -20.95 19.56
N ALA A 188 -4.31 -19.64 19.81
CA ALA A 188 -5.51 -18.81 19.78
C ALA A 188 -6.05 -18.59 18.36
N LEU A 189 -5.17 -18.56 17.35
CA LEU A 189 -5.55 -18.27 15.96
C LEU A 189 -5.65 -19.52 15.08
N LYS A 190 -5.63 -20.73 15.66
CA LYS A 190 -5.60 -21.99 14.89
C LYS A 190 -6.74 -22.15 13.87
N ASP A 191 -7.91 -21.57 14.17
CA ASP A 191 -9.12 -21.66 13.36
C ASP A 191 -9.40 -20.35 12.58
N ILE A 192 -8.49 -19.37 12.65
CA ILE A 192 -8.62 -18.07 11.98
C ILE A 192 -7.80 -18.06 10.70
N HIS A 193 -8.45 -17.79 9.58
CA HIS A 193 -7.77 -17.54 8.31
C HIS A 193 -6.97 -16.24 8.39
N VAL A 194 -5.67 -16.32 8.18
CA VAL A 194 -4.81 -15.16 8.04
C VAL A 194 -4.82 -14.75 6.55
N PRO A 195 -5.40 -13.60 6.20
CA PRO A 195 -5.47 -13.19 4.80
C PRO A 195 -4.06 -12.98 4.24
N THR A 196 -3.82 -13.54 3.06
CA THR A 196 -2.56 -13.35 2.35
C THR A 196 -2.50 -11.97 1.69
N VAL A 197 -1.30 -11.47 1.44
CA VAL A 197 -1.11 -10.22 0.69
C VAL A 197 -1.81 -10.28 -0.67
N GLU A 198 -1.79 -11.43 -1.33
CA GLU A 198 -2.44 -11.62 -2.63
C GLU A 198 -3.97 -11.51 -2.52
N GLU A 199 -4.57 -12.14 -1.52
CA GLU A 199 -6.02 -12.05 -1.26
C GLU A 199 -6.43 -10.60 -0.94
N THR A 200 -5.71 -9.94 -0.02
CA THR A 200 -6.02 -8.56 0.38
C THR A 200 -5.87 -7.59 -0.80
N SER A 201 -4.79 -7.72 -1.58
CA SER A 201 -4.57 -6.92 -2.78
C SER A 201 -5.61 -7.17 -3.86
N LYS A 202 -6.07 -8.42 -4.04
CA LYS A 202 -7.12 -8.77 -5.01
C LYS A 202 -8.44 -8.11 -4.64
N ILE A 203 -8.85 -8.18 -3.38
CA ILE A 203 -10.09 -7.55 -2.89
C ILE A 203 -9.99 -6.03 -3.00
N ALA A 204 -8.86 -5.44 -2.59
CA ALA A 204 -8.64 -4.00 -2.67
C ALA A 204 -8.68 -3.47 -4.11
N ARG A 205 -8.07 -4.21 -5.05
CA ARG A 205 -8.14 -3.90 -6.48
C ARG A 205 -9.56 -3.98 -7.01
N GLN A 206 -10.32 -5.00 -6.61
CA GLN A 206 -11.72 -5.14 -7.00
C GLN A 206 -12.55 -3.95 -6.50
N ALA A 207 -12.42 -3.58 -5.22
CA ALA A 207 -13.12 -2.44 -4.64
C ALA A 207 -12.80 -1.12 -5.37
N ALA A 208 -11.53 -0.90 -5.73
CA ALA A 208 -11.12 0.28 -6.48
C ALA A 208 -11.69 0.29 -7.91
N ASN A 209 -11.69 -0.85 -8.60
CA ASN A 209 -12.29 -0.98 -9.93
C ASN A 209 -13.80 -0.75 -9.89
N ASP A 210 -14.49 -1.32 -8.90
CA ASP A 210 -15.94 -1.15 -8.72
C ASP A 210 -16.30 0.31 -8.46
N LYS A 211 -15.46 1.03 -7.71
CA LYS A 211 -15.63 2.47 -7.49
C LYS A 211 -15.52 3.27 -8.78
N ILE A 212 -14.51 2.98 -9.61
CA ILE A 212 -14.35 3.67 -10.92
C ILE A 212 -15.49 3.32 -11.86
N ASN A 213 -15.88 2.04 -11.94
CA ASN A 213 -16.98 1.60 -12.80
C ASN A 213 -18.30 2.29 -12.44
N GLU A 214 -18.58 2.44 -11.14
CA GLU A 214 -19.75 3.17 -10.66
C GLU A 214 -19.71 4.66 -11.05
N LEU A 215 -18.55 5.32 -10.91
CA LEU A 215 -18.40 6.72 -11.34
C LEU A 215 -18.55 6.87 -12.85
N VAL A 216 -18.00 5.94 -13.64
CA VAL A 216 -18.14 5.92 -15.10
C VAL A 216 -19.61 5.77 -15.49
N ARG A 217 -20.35 4.88 -14.82
CA ARG A 217 -21.78 4.71 -15.05
C ARG A 217 -22.54 6.01 -14.80
N GLN A 218 -22.28 6.67 -13.68
CA GLN A 218 -22.89 7.96 -13.33
C GLN A 218 -22.53 9.07 -14.35
N ALA A 219 -21.28 9.12 -14.81
CA ALA A 219 -20.83 10.10 -15.80
C ALA A 219 -21.50 9.90 -17.18
N LYS A 220 -21.68 8.64 -17.60
CA LYS A 220 -22.39 8.29 -18.84
C LYS A 220 -23.87 8.69 -18.78
N GLU A 221 -24.54 8.37 -17.66
CA GLU A 221 -25.93 8.76 -17.39
C GLU A 221 -26.11 10.28 -17.40
N ALA A 222 -25.21 11.01 -16.74
CA ALA A 222 -25.23 12.48 -16.73
C ALA A 222 -24.98 13.11 -18.11
N SER A 223 -24.26 12.41 -18.98
CA SER A 223 -23.96 12.85 -20.35
C SER A 223 -25.06 12.48 -21.36
N GLY A 224 -26.16 11.87 -20.93
CA GLY A 224 -27.26 11.42 -21.80
C GLY A 224 -26.93 10.20 -22.65
N ILE A 225 -25.83 9.50 -22.34
CA ILE A 225 -25.41 8.26 -22.99
C ILE A 225 -25.86 7.12 -22.08
N SER A 226 -27.15 6.75 -22.16
CA SER A 226 -27.63 5.51 -21.54
C SER A 226 -27.21 4.31 -22.40
N ASN A 227 -26.77 3.24 -21.74
CA ASN A 227 -26.56 1.92 -22.36
C ASN A 227 -27.86 1.38 -22.99
#